data_AF-A0A9E5GI74-F1
#
_entry.id   AF-A0A9E5GI74-F1
#
_cell.length_a   1.000
_cell.length_b   1.000
_cell.length_c   1.000
_cell.angle_alpha   90.00
_cell.angle_beta   90.00
_cell.angle_gamma   90.00
#
_symmetry.space_group_name_H-M   'P 1'
#
loop_
_entity.id
_entity.type
_entity.pdbx_description
1 polymer ?
#
loop_
_entity_poly.entity_id
_entity_poly.type
_entity_poly.pdbx_seq_one_letter_code
_entity_poly.pdbx_strand_id
1 'polypeptide(L)'
;HGAALRQSVLGSDLSYEDMTEEKNTLDEYRVVLDGSQMVGNRDCHVLTLTAKSRQVAYPVQKIWVDKETYLVWKAEYSTAQGRLLKEMEVLSTIAVAGRTLGKETRIEDKMKRDSATWMILDTLEVNIPLDRNLFSLENLTW
;
A
#
# COMPACT_ATOMS: atom_id res chain seq x y z
N HIS A 1 16.85 -16.88 -9.58
CA HIS A 1 15.41 -17.13 -9.84
C HIS A 1 14.61 -16.19 -8.95
N GLY A 2 13.96 -15.18 -9.51
CA GLY A 2 13.29 -14.13 -8.73
C GLY A 2 12.79 -12.94 -9.56
N ALA A 3 12.29 -13.20 -10.77
CA ALA A 3 11.85 -12.15 -11.69
C ALA A 3 10.33 -11.89 -11.64
N ALA A 4 9.56 -12.78 -11.02
CA ALA A 4 8.10 -12.68 -10.99
C ALA A 4 7.56 -11.69 -9.93
N LEU A 5 8.38 -11.25 -8.98
CA LEU A 5 7.97 -10.39 -7.85
C LEU A 5 8.06 -8.88 -8.15
N ARG A 6 8.62 -8.51 -9.31
CA ARG A 6 8.69 -7.13 -9.81
C ARG A 6 7.69 -6.86 -10.93
N GLN A 7 6.86 -7.83 -11.27
CA GLN A 7 5.86 -7.67 -12.31
C GLN A 7 4.68 -6.91 -11.73
N SER A 8 4.15 -5.97 -12.52
CA SER A 8 2.94 -5.29 -12.12
C SER A 8 1.78 -6.27 -12.10
N VAL A 9 0.88 -6.10 -11.15
CA VAL A 9 -0.31 -6.94 -11.09
C VAL A 9 -1.22 -6.53 -12.23
N LEU A 10 -1.50 -7.47 -13.15
CA LEU A 10 -2.48 -7.32 -14.23
C LEU A 10 -2.26 -6.07 -15.12
N GLY A 11 -1.00 -5.63 -15.31
CA GLY A 11 -0.68 -4.45 -16.12
C GLY A 11 -0.98 -3.10 -15.47
N SER A 12 -1.34 -3.09 -14.18
CA SER A 12 -1.61 -1.88 -13.41
C SER A 12 -0.33 -1.24 -12.85
N ASP A 13 -0.46 -0.16 -12.11
CA ASP A 13 0.64 0.46 -11.37
C ASP A 13 0.88 -0.20 -10.00
N LEU A 14 0.12 -1.25 -9.64
CA LEU A 14 0.32 -2.04 -8.41
C LEU A 14 1.44 -3.06 -8.56
N SER A 15 2.26 -3.17 -7.52
CA SER A 15 3.20 -4.28 -7.34
C SER A 15 2.56 -5.38 -6.50
N TYR A 16 3.05 -6.62 -6.63
CA TYR A 16 2.62 -7.72 -5.76
C TYR A 16 2.80 -7.39 -4.27
N GLU A 17 3.87 -6.65 -3.91
CA GLU A 17 4.14 -6.19 -2.53
C GLU A 17 3.04 -5.24 -2.00
N ASP A 18 2.33 -4.50 -2.88
CA ASP A 18 1.22 -3.64 -2.46
C ASP A 18 -0.05 -4.44 -2.13
N MET A 19 -0.19 -5.66 -2.67
CA MET A 19 -1.38 -6.50 -2.51
C MET A 19 -1.21 -7.60 -1.46
N THR A 20 0.00 -8.13 -1.33
CA THR A 20 0.33 -9.11 -0.29
C THR A 20 0.93 -8.33 0.87
N GLU A 21 0.07 -7.93 1.81
CA GLU A 21 0.38 -7.30 3.10
C GLU A 21 1.28 -8.18 4.02
N GLU A 22 2.07 -9.10 3.46
CA GLU A 22 3.01 -9.95 4.18
C GLU A 22 4.42 -9.39 4.07
N LYS A 23 4.79 -8.56 5.05
CA LYS A 23 5.91 -8.80 5.96
C LYS A 23 6.12 -7.58 6.83
N ASN A 24 6.12 -7.79 8.15
CA ASN A 24 6.58 -6.89 9.21
C ASN A 24 7.31 -5.64 8.70
N THR A 25 6.54 -4.60 8.34
CA THR A 25 7.08 -3.36 7.77
C THR A 25 8.10 -2.72 8.74
N LEU A 26 8.02 -3.01 10.04
CA LEU A 26 8.96 -2.55 11.06
C LEU A 26 10.29 -3.32 11.10
N ASP A 27 10.31 -4.59 10.71
CA ASP A 27 11.55 -5.38 10.71
C ASP A 27 12.44 -4.99 9.54
N GLU A 28 11.84 -4.62 8.41
CA GLU A 28 12.57 -4.23 7.20
C GLU A 28 12.89 -2.74 7.13
N TYR A 29 12.18 -1.87 7.86
CA TYR A 29 12.36 -0.41 7.80
C TYR A 29 12.70 0.21 9.16
N ARG A 30 13.56 1.24 9.14
CA ARG A 30 13.68 2.21 10.22
C ARG A 30 12.61 3.27 10.02
N VAL A 31 11.81 3.51 11.04
CA VAL A 31 10.71 4.48 11.01
C VAL A 31 11.09 5.73 11.80
N VAL A 32 10.78 6.90 11.25
CA VAL A 32 10.93 8.21 11.91
C VAL A 32 9.58 8.93 11.85
N LEU A 33 9.19 9.54 12.97
CA LEU A 33 8.06 10.47 13.02
C LEU A 33 8.56 11.88 12.69
N ASP A 34 8.18 12.38 11.52
CA ASP A 34 8.59 13.70 11.03
C ASP A 34 7.68 14.84 11.52
N GLY A 35 6.55 14.49 12.14
CA GLY A 35 5.62 15.44 12.73
C GLY A 35 4.16 15.16 12.36
N SER A 36 3.42 16.22 12.06
CA SER A 36 2.01 16.13 11.67
C SER A 36 1.67 17.11 10.56
N GLN A 37 0.74 16.72 9.69
CA GLN A 37 0.29 17.52 8.56
C GLN A 37 -1.18 17.22 8.27
N MET A 38 -1.92 18.26 7.85
CA MET A 38 -3.28 18.10 7.35
C MET A 38 -3.28 17.44 5.97
N VAL A 39 -4.04 16.35 5.81
CA VAL A 39 -4.40 15.76 4.52
C VAL A 39 -5.90 15.95 4.33
N GLY A 40 -6.27 16.90 3.48
CA GLY A 40 -7.64 17.41 3.43
C GLY A 40 -8.03 18.05 4.77
N ASN A 41 -9.04 17.51 5.43
CA ASN A 41 -9.52 17.94 6.75
C ASN A 41 -9.07 17.03 7.90
N ARG A 42 -8.09 16.15 7.67
CA ARG A 42 -7.61 15.18 8.67
C ARG A 42 -6.21 15.50 9.15
N ASP A 43 -6.00 15.45 10.46
CA ASP A 43 -4.69 15.60 11.06
C ASP A 43 -3.96 14.26 11.06
N CYS A 44 -2.88 14.18 10.27
CA CYS A 44 -2.13 12.95 10.07
C CYS A 44 -0.75 13.03 10.71
N HIS A 45 -0.30 11.94 11.32
CA HIS A 45 1.13 11.71 11.56
C HIS A 45 1.85 11.55 10.22
N VAL A 46 3.02 12.19 10.10
CA VAL A 46 3.90 12.01 8.95
C VAL A 46 5.05 11.10 9.37
N LEU A 47 5.14 9.93 8.73
CA LEU A 47 6.20 8.96 9.01
C LEU A 47 7.07 8.78 7.77
N THR A 48 8.40 8.77 7.97
CA THR A 48 9.35 8.33 6.95
C THR A 48 9.89 6.96 7.33
N LEU A 49 9.77 6.01 6.41
CA LEU A 49 10.27 4.65 6.51
C LEU A 49 11.47 4.52 5.58
N THR A 50 12.62 4.14 6.13
CA THR A 50 13.85 3.88 5.36
C THR A 50 14.25 2.42 5.49
N ALA A 51 14.39 1.72 4.38
CA ALA A 51 14.71 0.31 4.37
C ALA A 51 16.08 0.04 5.01
N LYS A 52 16.16 -1.01 5.83
CA LYS A 52 17.39 -1.52 6.46
C LYS A 52 18.22 -2.33 5.47
N SER A 53 17.64 -2.78 4.36
CA SER A 53 18.31 -3.54 3.30
C SER A 53 18.04 -2.96 1.91
N ARG A 54 18.86 -3.34 0.93
CA ARG A 54 18.70 -2.93 -0.48
C ARG A 54 17.81 -3.86 -1.30
N GLN A 55 17.22 -4.89 -0.68
CA GLN A 55 16.46 -5.93 -1.38
C GLN A 55 14.95 -5.64 -1.44
N VAL A 56 14.53 -4.41 -1.14
CA VAL A 56 13.13 -3.97 -1.20
C VAL A 56 12.83 -3.19 -2.48
N ALA A 57 11.58 -3.18 -2.94
CA ALA A 57 11.17 -2.37 -4.09
C ALA A 57 11.22 -0.86 -3.81
N TYR A 58 10.91 -0.44 -2.58
CA TYR A 58 10.77 0.96 -2.19
C TYR A 58 11.69 1.32 -1.02
N PRO A 59 12.95 1.71 -1.27
CA PRO A 59 13.91 2.00 -0.21
C PRO A 59 13.48 3.11 0.76
N VAL A 60 12.67 4.06 0.30
CA VAL A 60 12.13 5.15 1.13
C VAL A 60 10.62 5.25 0.89
N GLN A 61 9.86 5.30 1.98
CA GLN A 61 8.43 5.54 1.95
C GLN A 61 8.11 6.71 2.89
N LYS A 62 7.20 7.58 2.48
CA LYS A 62 6.64 8.61 3.34
C LYS A 62 5.13 8.43 3.39
N ILE A 63 4.58 8.27 4.59
CA ILE A 63 3.17 7.96 4.78
C ILE A 63 2.49 8.97 5.72
N TRP A 64 1.23 9.25 5.44
CA TRP A 64 0.37 10.12 6.24
C TRP A 64 -0.72 9.27 6.89
N VAL A 65 -0.56 9.03 8.19
CA VAL A 65 -1.42 8.17 8.99
C VAL A 65 -2.37 9.02 9.80
N ASP A 66 -3.67 8.85 9.59
CA ASP A 66 -4.70 9.55 10.35
C ASP A 66 -4.57 9.29 11.85
N LYS A 67 -4.67 10.34 12.67
CA LYS A 67 -4.50 10.21 14.12
C LYS A 67 -5.66 9.50 14.82
N GLU A 68 -6.84 9.45 14.22
CA GLU A 68 -8.05 8.89 14.84
C GLU A 68 -8.29 7.45 14.40
N THR A 69 -8.17 7.19 13.11
CA THR A 69 -8.49 5.91 12.46
C THR A 69 -7.26 5.05 12.15
N TYR A 70 -6.06 5.62 12.23
CA TYR A 70 -4.80 5.00 11.81
C TYR A 70 -4.75 4.56 10.34
N LEU A 71 -5.67 5.06 9.51
CA LEU A 71 -5.66 4.82 8.08
C LEU A 71 -4.55 5.64 7.39
N VAL A 72 -3.83 5.01 6.47
CA VAL A 72 -2.91 5.71 5.57
C VAL A 72 -3.72 6.41 4.47
N TRP A 73 -3.81 7.74 4.53
CA TRP A 73 -4.52 8.53 3.51
C TRP A 73 -3.68 8.83 2.29
N LYS A 74 -2.36 8.96 2.50
CA LYS A 74 -1.40 9.25 1.46
C LYS A 74 -0.13 8.45 1.69
N ALA A 75 0.47 7.95 0.61
CA ALA A 75 1.81 7.38 0.63
C ALA A 75 2.62 7.82 -0.60
N GLU A 76 3.90 8.08 -0.39
CA GLU A 76 4.88 8.38 -1.41
C GLU A 76 6.00 7.34 -1.34
N TYR A 77 6.31 6.70 -2.47
CA TYR A 77 7.33 5.66 -2.57
C TYR A 77 8.46 6.14 -3.46
N SER A 78 9.68 6.09 -2.95
CA SER A 78 10.85 6.69 -3.58
C SER A 78 12.07 5.77 -3.61
N THR A 79 13.01 6.06 -4.51
CA THR A 79 14.34 5.46 -4.47
C THR A 79 15.13 5.91 -3.24
N ALA A 80 16.25 5.25 -2.96
CA ALA A 80 17.18 5.66 -1.90
C ALA A 80 17.77 7.08 -2.12
N GLN A 81 17.74 7.59 -3.35
CA GLN A 81 18.19 8.93 -3.72
C GLN A 81 17.05 9.97 -3.70
N GLY A 82 15.83 9.58 -3.30
CA GLY A 82 14.68 10.47 -3.19
C GLY A 82 13.93 10.72 -4.50
N ARG A 83 14.19 9.95 -5.56
CA ARG A 83 13.35 10.02 -6.77
C ARG A 83 12.00 9.37 -6.48
N LEU A 84 10.93 10.14 -6.58
CA LEU A 84 9.56 9.64 -6.45
C LEU A 84 9.25 8.66 -7.58
N LEU A 85 8.77 7.48 -7.20
CA LEU A 85 8.41 6.39 -8.10
C LEU A 85 6.90 6.25 -8.20
N LYS A 86 6.20 6.31 -7.07
CA LYS A 86 4.78 6.06 -6.97
C LYS A 86 4.16 6.94 -5.88
N GLU A 87 2.91 7.31 -6.09
CA GLU A 87 2.07 7.96 -5.09
C GLU A 87 0.76 7.18 -4.95
N MET A 88 0.26 7.05 -3.72
CA MET A 88 -1.03 6.46 -3.39
C MET A 88 -1.85 7.49 -2.60
N GLU A 89 -3.12 7.61 -2.94
CA GLU A 89 -4.09 8.44 -2.23
C GLU A 89 -5.40 7.68 -2.02
N VAL A 90 -5.92 7.66 -0.79
CA VAL A 90 -7.28 7.20 -0.50
C VAL A 90 -8.24 8.36 -0.75
N LEU A 91 -9.18 8.16 -1.67
CA LEU A 91 -10.18 9.16 -2.06
C LEU A 91 -11.47 9.04 -1.25
N SER A 92 -11.86 7.82 -0.89
CA SER A 92 -13.04 7.57 -0.05
C SER A 92 -12.84 6.35 0.82
N THR A 93 -13.62 6.25 1.90
CA THR A 93 -13.56 5.14 2.85
C THR A 93 -14.89 4.46 3.04
N ILE A 94 -14.85 3.23 3.51
CA ILE A 94 -16.01 2.48 4.00
C ILE A 94 -15.73 1.97 5.42
N ALA A 95 -16.76 1.96 6.26
CA ALA A 95 -16.70 1.37 7.59
C ALA A 95 -17.35 -0.01 7.55
N VAL A 96 -16.58 -1.05 7.87
CA VAL A 96 -17.07 -2.44 7.88
C VAL A 96 -16.52 -3.15 9.11
N ALA A 97 -17.40 -3.83 9.85
CA ALA A 97 -17.04 -4.61 11.04
C ALA A 97 -16.17 -3.84 12.07
N GLY A 98 -16.44 -2.55 12.27
CA GLY A 98 -15.71 -1.70 13.21
C GLY A 98 -14.34 -1.22 12.74
N ARG A 99 -14.00 -1.43 11.45
CA ARG A 99 -12.76 -0.95 10.83
C ARG A 99 -13.07 0.02 9.69
N THR A 100 -12.22 1.04 9.52
CA THR A 100 -12.28 1.96 8.38
C THR A 100 -11.27 1.51 7.34
N LEU A 101 -11.72 1.30 6.11
CA LEU A 101 -10.90 0.86 4.99
C LEU A 101 -11.02 1.85 3.84
N GLY A 102 -9.98 1.95 3.00
CA GLY A 102 -10.05 2.67 1.74
C GLY A 102 -11.06 1.99 0.80
N LYS A 103 -12.08 2.74 0.37
CA LYS A 103 -13.06 2.30 -0.62
C LYS A 103 -12.58 2.58 -2.03
N GLU A 104 -12.05 3.78 -2.25
CA GLU A 104 -11.48 4.18 -3.53
C GLU A 104 -10.07 4.67 -3.28
N THR A 105 -9.10 4.04 -3.92
CA THR A 105 -7.68 4.38 -3.80
C THR A 105 -7.13 4.62 -5.18
N ARG A 106 -6.46 5.75 -5.36
CA ARG A 106 -5.76 6.12 -6.58
C ARG A 106 -4.27 5.88 -6.40
N ILE A 107 -3.66 5.21 -7.36
CA ILE A 107 -2.22 4.92 -7.38
C ILE A 107 -1.67 5.43 -8.69
N GLU A 108 -0.66 6.27 -8.63
CA GLU A 108 0.02 6.81 -9.82
C GLU A 108 1.46 6.30 -9.90
N ASP A 109 1.85 5.82 -11.07
CA ASP A 109 3.26 5.60 -11.42
C ASP A 109 3.85 6.92 -11.93
N LYS A 110 4.67 7.57 -11.09
CA LYS A 110 5.30 8.86 -11.40
C LYS A 110 6.44 8.72 -12.41
N MET A 111 6.76 7.50 -12.84
CA MET A 111 7.76 7.22 -13.87
C MET A 111 7.17 7.25 -15.28
N LYS A 112 5.85 7.17 -15.41
CA LYS A 112 5.10 7.23 -16.68
C LYS A 112 4.27 8.51 -16.73
N ARG A 113 4.05 9.04 -17.93
CA ARG A 113 3.09 10.14 -18.11
C ARG A 113 1.67 9.58 -18.10
N ASP A 114 0.77 10.28 -17.42
CA ASP A 114 -0.67 10.01 -17.41
C ASP A 114 -1.04 8.57 -17.02
N SER A 115 -0.28 7.96 -16.10
CA SER A 115 -0.54 6.60 -15.57
C SER A 115 -1.16 6.69 -14.19
N ALA A 116 -2.37 6.14 -14.06
CA ALA A 116 -3.05 5.99 -12.79
C ALA A 116 -3.90 4.72 -12.78
N THR A 117 -3.91 4.03 -11.65
CA THR A 117 -4.76 2.90 -11.35
C THR A 117 -5.74 3.31 -10.25
N TRP A 118 -7.02 3.00 -10.44
CA TRP A 118 -8.03 3.12 -9.39
C TRP A 118 -8.33 1.73 -8.84
N MET A 119 -8.20 1.56 -7.54
CA MET A 119 -8.69 0.41 -6.81
C MET A 119 -10.01 0.78 -6.15
N ILE A 120 -11.05 -0.01 -6.44
CA ILE A 120 -12.38 0.20 -5.88
C ILE A 120 -12.79 -1.06 -5.13
N LEU A 121 -13.02 -0.91 -3.83
CA LEU A 121 -13.61 -1.94 -2.98
C LEU A 121 -15.12 -1.78 -3.03
N ASP A 122 -15.78 -2.70 -3.73
CA ASP A 122 -17.23 -2.67 -3.94
C ASP A 122 -17.97 -3.37 -2.79
N THR A 123 -17.59 -4.61 -2.48
CA THR A 123 -18.20 -5.43 -1.44
C THR A 123 -17.14 -6.00 -0.49
N LEU A 124 -17.47 -6.05 0.80
CA LEU A 124 -16.67 -6.71 1.81
C LEU A 124 -17.56 -7.55 2.71
N GLU A 125 -17.34 -8.86 2.67
CA GLU A 125 -17.99 -9.81 3.56
C GLU A 125 -16.99 -10.29 4.60
N VAL A 126 -17.38 -10.22 5.87
CA VAL A 126 -16.51 -10.56 7.01
C VAL A 126 -17.02 -11.84 7.65
N ASN A 127 -16.09 -12.69 8.09
CA ASN A 127 -16.37 -14.01 8.69
C ASN A 127 -17.09 -14.99 7.75
N ILE A 128 -16.85 -14.87 6.44
CA ILE A 128 -17.27 -15.91 5.49
C ILE A 128 -16.47 -17.19 5.74
N PRO A 129 -17.11 -18.37 5.80
CA PRO A 129 -16.40 -19.62 5.90
C PRO A 129 -15.62 -19.85 4.60
N LEU A 130 -14.29 -19.78 4.68
CA LEU A 130 -13.41 -20.11 3.56
C LEU A 130 -12.97 -21.57 3.67
N ASP A 131 -13.06 -22.31 2.58
CA ASP A 131 -12.49 -23.66 2.51
C ASP A 131 -10.97 -23.56 2.62
N ARG A 132 -10.37 -24.38 3.50
CA ARG A 132 -8.91 -24.41 3.71
C ARG A 132 -8.16 -24.79 2.43
N ASN A 133 -8.81 -25.52 1.52
CA ASN A 133 -8.21 -25.92 0.25
C ASN A 133 -8.03 -24.75 -0.72
N LEU A 134 -8.70 -23.61 -0.50
CA LEU A 134 -8.56 -22.42 -1.36
C LEU A 134 -7.12 -21.88 -1.40
N PHE A 135 -6.36 -22.07 -0.32
CA PHE A 135 -4.97 -21.63 -0.20
C PHE A 135 -3.99 -22.79 -0.45
N SER A 136 -4.24 -23.63 -1.46
CA SER A 136 -3.33 -24.71 -1.89
C SER A 136 -2.60 -24.34 -3.18
N LEU A 137 -1.39 -24.88 -3.36
CA LEU A 137 -0.59 -24.65 -4.58
C LEU A 137 -1.34 -25.11 -5.85
N GLU A 138 -2.10 -26.20 -5.74
CA GLU A 138 -2.90 -26.77 -6.83
C GLU A 138 -4.04 -25.84 -7.28
N ASN A 139 -4.60 -25.04 -6.36
CA ASN A 139 -5.66 -24.08 -6.67
C ASN A 139 -5.13 -22.70 -7.09
N LEU A 140 -3.81 -22.52 -7.16
CA LEU A 140 -3.14 -21.30 -7.63
C LEU A 140 -2.39 -21.52 -8.96
N THR A 141 -2.50 -22.69 -9.57
CA THR A 141 -2.05 -22.99 -10.92
C THR A 141 -3.22 -22.99 -11.90
N TRP A 142 -3.18 -22.10 -12.89
CA TRP A 142 -4.13 -22.01 -14.01
C TRP A 142 -3.88 -23.07 -15.07
#